data_AF-A0A100WN65-F1
#
_entry.id   AF-A0A100WN65-F1
#
_cell.length_a   1.000
_cell.length_b   1.000
_cell.length_c   1.000
_cell.angle_alpha   90.00
_cell.angle_beta   90.00
_cell.angle_gamma   90.00
#
_symmetry.space_group_name_H-M   'P 1'
#
loop_
_entity.id
_entity.type
_entity.pdbx_description
1 polymer ?
#
loop_
_entity_poly.entity_id
_entity_poly.type
_entity_poly.pdbx_seq_one_letter_code
_entity_poly.pdbx_strand_id
1 'polypeptide(L)'
;MKSQAASGAAAMSVADRFGIGQGRHRRHAVDLLEALPAIEAGARAGRKPREIEVFGVCGERVTLARKWGRYDYSNRNLDMRRCERCSWIIALHHRTIEQEIACYRPDSVDSALIVSGGHDPDLLPKLITAVLDAHQDHQPDRPEPGLVSELLAHICRHRPVGVMCTRCWDDGLQEAHGPQAQVCPEAVVACWACTFIAGSWAGEFEDTIGSCECIVTSPCSVLTAVAAHHAIGITAGSGTAPASGSGDVHEH
;
A
#
# COMPACT_ATOMS: atom_id res chain seq x y z
N MET A 1 -50.98 -18.36 19.34
CA MET A 1 -49.71 -18.62 18.62
C MET A 1 -49.20 -17.30 18.05
N LYS A 2 -48.30 -16.61 18.76
CA LYS A 2 -47.61 -15.42 18.26
C LYS A 2 -46.24 -15.87 17.76
N SER A 3 -46.05 -15.79 16.44
CA SER A 3 -44.78 -16.00 15.77
C SER A 3 -43.87 -14.81 16.08
N GLN A 4 -42.84 -15.05 16.90
CA GLN A 4 -41.71 -14.14 17.04
C GLN A 4 -40.84 -14.29 15.79
N ALA A 5 -40.83 -13.27 14.94
CA ALA A 5 -39.79 -13.10 13.95
C ALA A 5 -38.47 -12.88 14.69
N ALA A 6 -37.52 -13.80 14.50
CA ALA A 6 -36.18 -13.69 15.04
C ALA A 6 -35.47 -12.49 14.39
N SER A 7 -35.35 -11.41 15.15
CA SER A 7 -34.37 -10.35 14.93
C SER A 7 -32.98 -10.94 15.16
N GLY A 8 -32.29 -11.28 14.07
CA GLY A 8 -31.00 -11.97 14.08
C GLY A 8 -29.92 -11.22 13.32
N ALA A 9 -29.95 -9.90 13.26
CA ALA A 9 -28.74 -9.13 13.02
C ALA A 9 -28.09 -8.89 14.38
N ALA A 10 -27.24 -9.82 14.82
CA ALA A 10 -26.35 -9.54 15.95
C ALA A 10 -25.64 -8.21 15.66
N ALA A 11 -25.62 -7.30 16.65
CA ALA A 11 -24.93 -6.03 16.52
C ALA A 11 -23.45 -6.32 16.28
N MET A 12 -23.05 -6.34 15.00
CA MET A 12 -21.66 -6.56 14.62
C MET A 12 -20.87 -5.38 15.13
N SER A 13 -19.81 -5.65 15.88
CA SER A 13 -18.95 -4.58 16.38
C SER A 13 -18.30 -3.86 15.19
N VAL A 14 -17.97 -2.58 15.36
CA VAL A 14 -17.21 -1.80 14.37
C VAL A 14 -15.90 -2.53 13.99
N ALA A 15 -15.30 -3.23 14.96
CA ALA A 15 -14.08 -3.99 14.77
C ALA A 15 -14.28 -5.22 13.85
N ASP A 16 -15.46 -5.85 13.87
CA ASP A 16 -15.76 -7.04 13.08
C ASP A 16 -16.40 -6.72 11.71
N ARG A 17 -16.65 -5.44 11.42
CA ARG A 17 -17.41 -5.01 10.25
C ARG A 17 -16.75 -5.33 8.92
N PHE A 18 -15.41 -5.30 8.87
CA PHE A 18 -14.69 -5.41 7.61
C PHE A 18 -13.98 -6.75 7.49
N GLY A 19 -14.32 -7.50 6.44
CA GLY A 19 -13.61 -8.73 6.04
C GLY A 19 -12.65 -8.47 4.88
N ILE A 20 -11.86 -9.49 4.52
CA ILE A 20 -10.93 -9.40 3.39
C ILE A 20 -11.55 -9.98 2.12
N GLY A 21 -11.53 -9.19 1.04
CA GLY A 21 -11.82 -9.63 -0.33
C GLY A 21 -10.56 -9.71 -1.18
N GLN A 22 -10.42 -10.78 -1.95
CA GLN A 22 -9.37 -10.91 -2.96
C GLN A 22 -9.81 -10.19 -4.24
N GLY A 23 -9.10 -9.12 -4.60
CA GLY A 23 -9.20 -8.43 -5.89
C GLY A 23 -8.19 -8.98 -6.91
N ARG A 24 -7.97 -8.24 -7.99
CA ARG A 24 -7.06 -8.71 -9.06
C ARG A 24 -5.60 -8.75 -8.61
N HIS A 25 -5.16 -7.70 -7.92
CA HIS A 25 -3.76 -7.54 -7.48
C HIS A 25 -3.64 -7.20 -6.00
N ARG A 26 -4.74 -6.83 -5.34
CA ARG A 26 -4.75 -6.34 -3.97
C ARG A 26 -5.81 -7.04 -3.13
N ARG A 27 -5.67 -6.86 -1.83
CA ARG A 27 -6.56 -7.33 -0.77
C ARG A 27 -7.37 -6.14 -0.29
N HIS A 28 -8.68 -6.26 -0.36
CA HIS A 28 -9.63 -5.16 -0.17
C HIS A 28 -10.43 -5.36 1.11
N ALA A 29 -10.82 -4.26 1.74
CA ALA A 29 -11.77 -4.28 2.84
C ALA A 29 -13.17 -4.44 2.24
N VAL A 30 -13.93 -5.41 2.72
CA VAL A 30 -15.32 -5.67 2.34
C VAL A 30 -16.21 -5.36 3.52
N ASP A 31 -17.18 -4.48 3.35
CA ASP A 31 -18.19 -4.22 4.38
C ASP A 31 -19.11 -5.43 4.51
N LEU A 32 -19.01 -6.16 5.62
CA LEU A 32 -19.80 -7.37 5.85
C LEU A 32 -21.27 -7.05 6.14
N LEU A 33 -21.61 -5.82 6.57
CA LEU A 33 -23.00 -5.40 6.72
C LEU A 33 -23.72 -5.33 5.37
N GLU A 34 -23.00 -5.01 4.29
CA GLU A 34 -23.56 -4.95 2.94
C GLU A 34 -23.40 -6.28 2.20
N ALA A 35 -22.22 -6.91 2.32
CA ALA A 35 -21.91 -8.10 1.56
C ALA A 35 -22.66 -9.35 2.03
N LEU A 36 -22.81 -9.57 3.35
CA LEU A 36 -23.44 -10.80 3.85
C LEU A 36 -24.92 -10.91 3.46
N PRO A 37 -25.76 -9.86 3.59
CA PRO A 37 -27.15 -9.92 3.11
C PRO A 37 -27.26 -10.20 1.62
N ALA A 38 -26.38 -9.62 0.79
CA ALA A 38 -26.35 -9.88 -0.65
C ALA A 38 -25.98 -11.34 -0.96
N ILE A 39 -25.01 -11.90 -0.24
CA ILE A 39 -24.61 -13.31 -0.35
C ILE A 39 -25.74 -14.24 0.05
N GLU A 40 -26.42 -13.97 1.16
CA GLU A 40 -27.54 -14.77 1.63
C GLU A 40 -28.73 -14.71 0.67
N ALA A 41 -29.06 -13.52 0.15
CA ALA A 41 -30.12 -13.36 -0.83
C ALA A 41 -29.81 -14.12 -2.13
N GLY A 42 -28.57 -14.05 -2.62
CA GLY A 42 -28.14 -14.80 -3.78
C GLY A 42 -28.21 -16.32 -3.56
N ALA A 43 -27.79 -16.81 -2.39
CA ALA A 43 -27.89 -18.22 -2.03
C ALA A 43 -29.35 -18.71 -1.97
N ARG A 44 -30.26 -17.92 -1.38
CA ARG A 44 -31.71 -18.21 -1.37
C ARG A 44 -32.30 -18.25 -2.78
N ALA A 45 -31.76 -17.47 -3.71
CA ALA A 45 -32.14 -17.47 -5.11
C ALA A 45 -31.44 -18.57 -5.95
N GLY A 46 -30.68 -19.48 -5.31
CA GLY A 46 -29.99 -20.57 -6.01
C GLY A 46 -28.76 -20.14 -6.83
N ARG A 47 -28.28 -18.90 -6.67
CA ARG A 47 -27.08 -18.40 -7.37
C ARG A 47 -25.83 -19.00 -6.77
N LYS A 48 -24.84 -19.30 -7.63
CA LYS A 48 -23.52 -19.74 -7.17
C LYS A 48 -22.77 -18.57 -6.52
N PRO A 49 -21.88 -18.80 -5.55
CA PRO A 49 -21.12 -17.72 -4.91
C PRO A 49 -20.39 -16.78 -5.88
N ARG A 50 -19.82 -17.32 -6.97
CA ARG A 50 -19.15 -16.55 -8.02
C ARG A 50 -20.07 -15.60 -8.81
N GLU A 51 -21.36 -15.89 -8.82
CA GLU A 51 -22.38 -15.09 -9.52
C GLU A 51 -22.86 -13.93 -8.64
N ILE A 52 -22.54 -13.93 -7.35
CA ILE A 52 -22.87 -12.87 -6.42
C ILE A 52 -21.75 -11.84 -6.47
N GLU A 53 -22.11 -10.60 -6.77
CA GLU A 53 -21.15 -9.50 -6.82
C GLU A 53 -20.90 -8.99 -5.41
N VAL A 54 -19.64 -9.01 -5.02
CA VAL A 54 -19.16 -8.42 -3.77
C VAL A 54 -18.12 -7.38 -4.13
N PHE A 55 -18.18 -6.24 -3.46
CA PHE A 55 -17.29 -5.13 -3.70
C PHE A 55 -16.48 -4.83 -2.44
N GLY A 56 -15.23 -4.44 -2.62
CA GLY A 56 -14.51 -3.76 -1.56
C GLY A 56 -15.07 -2.36 -1.37
N VAL A 57 -14.81 -1.74 -0.22
CA VAL A 57 -15.24 -0.35 0.08
C VAL A 57 -14.70 0.67 -0.93
N CYS A 58 -13.61 0.33 -1.64
CA CYS A 58 -13.07 1.15 -2.73
C CYS A 58 -13.79 0.98 -4.08
N GLY A 59 -14.87 0.19 -4.13
CA GLY A 59 -15.65 -0.11 -5.35
C GLY A 59 -15.06 -1.22 -6.24
N GLU A 60 -13.91 -1.82 -5.89
CA GLU A 60 -13.36 -2.93 -6.68
C GLU A 60 -14.18 -4.21 -6.46
N ARG A 61 -14.52 -4.91 -7.54
CA ARG A 61 -15.16 -6.23 -7.47
C ARG A 61 -14.17 -7.25 -6.90
N VAL A 62 -14.59 -8.00 -5.88
CA VAL A 62 -13.75 -8.95 -5.17
C VAL A 62 -14.45 -10.27 -4.91
N THR A 63 -13.65 -11.28 -4.58
CA THR A 63 -14.15 -12.52 -3.99
C THR A 63 -13.92 -12.47 -2.47
N LEU A 64 -14.99 -12.53 -1.68
CA LEU A 64 -14.88 -12.53 -0.21
C LEU A 64 -14.12 -13.77 0.29
N ALA A 65 -12.98 -13.56 0.94
CA ALA A 65 -12.13 -14.60 1.51
C ALA A 65 -12.44 -14.78 2.99
N ARG A 66 -13.56 -15.42 3.33
CA ARG A 66 -14.04 -15.58 4.72
C ARG A 66 -13.01 -16.14 5.70
N LYS A 67 -12.12 -17.02 5.23
CA LYS A 67 -11.08 -17.65 6.05
C LYS A 67 -9.88 -16.74 6.36
N TRP A 68 -9.74 -15.62 5.64
CA TRP A 68 -8.65 -14.68 5.86
C TRP A 68 -8.92 -13.75 7.03
N GLY A 69 -10.14 -13.75 7.58
CA GLY A 69 -10.49 -12.98 8.77
C GLY A 69 -10.75 -11.51 8.46
N ARG A 70 -10.45 -10.66 9.44
CA ARG A 70 -10.81 -9.24 9.49
C ARG A 70 -9.85 -8.37 8.70
N TYR A 71 -10.33 -7.26 8.17
CA TYR A 71 -9.48 -6.25 7.58
C TYR A 71 -8.95 -5.30 8.65
N ASP A 72 -7.87 -5.68 9.33
CA ASP A 72 -7.22 -4.85 10.36
C ASP A 72 -5.70 -5.05 10.39
N TYR A 73 -5.00 -4.13 11.06
CA TYR A 73 -3.53 -4.07 11.12
C TYR A 73 -2.87 -5.30 11.76
N SER A 74 -3.60 -6.11 12.52
CA SER A 74 -3.05 -7.31 13.15
C SER A 74 -3.07 -8.53 12.21
N ASN A 75 -3.80 -8.42 11.09
CA ASN A 75 -3.99 -9.53 10.19
C ASN A 75 -2.81 -9.67 9.22
N ARG A 76 -2.05 -10.76 9.36
CA ARG A 76 -0.91 -11.10 8.49
C ARG A 76 -1.26 -11.25 7.02
N ASN A 77 -2.53 -11.50 6.70
CA ASN A 77 -3.00 -11.45 5.31
C ASN A 77 -3.02 -10.02 4.76
N LEU A 78 -2.67 -8.98 5.51
CA LEU A 78 -2.55 -7.62 5.02
C LEU A 78 -1.10 -7.10 5.04
N ASP A 79 -0.13 -7.92 5.47
CA ASP A 79 1.31 -7.58 5.44
C ASP A 79 1.78 -7.22 4.03
N MET A 80 1.15 -7.81 3.01
CA MET A 80 1.41 -7.53 1.61
C MET A 80 0.13 -7.32 0.82
N ARG A 81 0.25 -6.59 -0.30
CA ARG A 81 -0.81 -6.36 -1.29
C ARG A 81 -2.08 -5.76 -0.69
N ARG A 82 -2.01 -5.06 0.44
CA ARG A 82 -3.13 -4.28 0.97
C ARG A 82 -3.53 -3.19 -0.03
N CYS A 83 -4.84 -3.00 -0.24
CA CYS A 83 -5.35 -1.91 -1.07
C CYS A 83 -5.25 -0.58 -0.31
N GLU A 84 -4.47 0.37 -0.82
CA GLU A 84 -4.27 1.69 -0.18
C GLU A 84 -5.59 2.46 -0.05
N ARG A 85 -6.47 2.38 -1.06
CA ARG A 85 -7.80 3.03 -1.00
C ARG A 85 -8.66 2.48 0.12
N CYS A 86 -8.77 1.15 0.22
CA CYS A 86 -9.52 0.53 1.32
C CYS A 86 -8.93 0.92 2.67
N SER A 87 -7.61 0.92 2.79
CA SER A 87 -6.93 1.25 4.05
C SER A 87 -7.26 2.67 4.50
N TRP A 88 -7.18 3.66 3.62
CA TRP A 88 -7.51 5.04 3.94
C TRP A 88 -9.01 5.25 4.23
N ILE A 89 -9.91 4.62 3.47
CA ILE A 89 -11.35 4.67 3.75
C ILE A 89 -11.63 4.15 5.16
N ILE A 90 -11.06 2.99 5.54
CA ILE A 90 -11.25 2.41 6.87
C ILE A 90 -10.58 3.26 7.95
N ALA A 91 -9.36 3.75 7.73
CA ALA A 91 -8.64 4.54 8.71
C ALA A 91 -9.36 5.85 9.05
N LEU A 92 -9.92 6.53 8.04
CA LEU A 92 -10.73 7.73 8.23
C LEU A 92 -12.04 7.41 8.97
N HIS A 93 -12.73 6.33 8.57
CA HIS A 93 -14.00 5.91 9.16
C HIS A 93 -13.86 5.43 10.62
N HIS A 94 -12.79 4.70 10.94
CA HIS A 94 -12.52 4.15 12.28
C HIS A 94 -11.69 5.07 13.17
N ARG A 95 -11.22 6.20 12.66
CA ARG A 95 -10.30 7.11 13.38
C ARG A 95 -9.02 6.41 13.82
N THR A 96 -8.43 5.64 12.90
CA THR A 96 -7.14 4.95 13.09
C THR A 96 -6.08 5.52 12.15
N ILE A 97 -6.07 6.84 11.99
CA ILE A 97 -5.24 7.58 11.03
C ILE A 97 -3.77 7.38 11.35
N GLU A 98 -3.39 7.45 12.62
CA GLU A 98 -2.02 7.33 13.10
C GLU A 98 -1.46 5.92 12.84
N GLN A 99 -2.29 4.88 13.01
CA GLN A 99 -1.92 3.51 12.66
C GLN A 99 -1.73 3.35 11.14
N GLU A 100 -2.54 4.02 10.33
CA GLU A 100 -2.35 3.99 8.87
C GLU A 100 -1.06 4.71 8.46
N ILE A 101 -0.78 5.89 9.01
CA ILE A 101 0.47 6.63 8.76
C ILE A 101 1.69 5.78 9.12
N ALA A 102 1.63 5.03 10.23
CA ALA A 102 2.71 4.16 10.65
C ALA A 102 3.05 3.08 9.62
N CYS A 103 2.08 2.64 8.79
CA CYS A 103 2.33 1.67 7.71
C CYS A 103 3.17 2.22 6.55
N TYR A 104 3.37 3.54 6.50
CA TYR A 104 4.12 4.23 5.45
C TYR A 104 5.49 4.74 5.92
N ARG A 105 5.88 4.43 7.15
CA ARG A 105 7.25 4.69 7.61
C ARG A 105 8.19 3.64 7.02
N PRO A 106 9.34 4.04 6.46
CA PRO A 106 10.33 3.07 6.02
C PRO A 106 10.85 2.25 7.22
N ASP A 107 11.22 0.99 6.96
CA ASP A 107 11.93 0.20 7.97
C ASP A 107 13.36 0.73 8.17
N SER A 108 14.15 0.11 9.04
CA SER A 108 15.50 0.57 9.33
C SER A 108 16.44 0.52 8.13
N VAL A 109 16.23 -0.42 7.21
CA VAL A 109 17.08 -0.60 6.02
C VAL A 109 16.74 0.47 4.99
N ASP A 110 15.45 0.61 4.65
CA ASP A 110 14.97 1.65 3.74
C ASP A 110 15.27 3.04 4.28
N SER A 111 15.12 3.26 5.59
CA SER A 111 15.43 4.53 6.23
C SER A 111 16.91 4.90 6.07
N ALA A 112 17.83 3.95 6.30
CA ALA A 112 19.26 4.18 6.12
C ALA A 112 19.60 4.50 4.65
N LEU A 113 18.99 3.80 3.69
CA LEU A 113 19.16 4.07 2.26
C LEU A 113 18.66 5.47 1.89
N ILE A 114 17.46 5.84 2.33
CA ILE A 114 16.87 7.16 2.07
C ILE A 114 17.74 8.29 2.63
N VAL A 115 18.19 8.16 3.89
CA VAL A 115 19.08 9.13 4.53
C VAL A 115 20.42 9.22 3.81
N SER A 116 20.99 8.10 3.39
CA SER A 116 22.27 8.08 2.67
C SER A 116 22.19 8.82 1.33
N GLY A 117 21.02 8.78 0.68
CA GLY A 117 20.71 9.57 -0.52
C GLY A 117 20.47 11.06 -0.26
N GLY A 118 20.57 11.53 0.99
CA GLY A 118 20.31 12.93 1.37
C GLY A 118 18.82 13.31 1.44
N HIS A 119 17.94 12.31 1.52
CA HIS A 119 16.49 12.51 1.57
C HIS A 119 15.93 12.31 2.99
N ASP A 120 14.78 12.93 3.23
CA ASP A 120 14.04 12.79 4.49
C ASP A 120 13.22 11.48 4.49
N PRO A 121 13.53 10.50 5.37
CA PRO A 121 12.78 9.24 5.45
C PRO A 121 11.33 9.43 5.88
N ASP A 122 11.01 10.57 6.52
CA ASP A 122 9.65 10.90 6.96
C ASP A 122 8.88 11.78 5.97
N LEU A 123 9.40 12.01 4.75
CA LEU A 123 8.74 12.87 3.77
C LEU A 123 7.30 12.42 3.49
N LEU A 124 7.07 11.13 3.22
CA LEU A 124 5.72 10.62 2.93
C LEU A 124 4.77 10.79 4.14
N PRO A 125 5.12 10.35 5.37
CA PRO A 125 4.34 10.67 6.56
C PRO A 125 4.02 12.16 6.74
N LYS A 126 4.98 13.06 6.47
CA LYS A 126 4.77 14.52 6.54
C LYS A 126 3.76 15.01 5.51
N LEU A 127 3.84 14.52 4.26
CA LEU A 127 2.89 14.86 3.20
C LEU A 127 1.48 14.39 3.53
N ILE A 128 1.34 13.16 4.02
CA ILE A 128 0.05 12.60 4.46
C ILE A 128 -0.57 13.46 5.57
N THR A 129 0.25 13.82 6.58
CA THR A 129 -0.19 14.65 7.70
C THR A 129 -0.66 16.02 7.23
N ALA A 130 0.09 16.67 6.32
CA ALA A 130 -0.28 17.97 5.78
C ALA A 130 -1.57 17.95 4.96
N VAL A 131 -1.83 16.87 4.21
CA VAL A 131 -3.12 16.68 3.51
C VAL A 131 -4.26 16.52 4.51
N LEU A 132 -4.07 15.71 5.56
CA LEU A 132 -5.08 15.53 6.61
C LEU A 132 -5.39 16.85 7.31
N ASP A 133 -4.36 17.64 7.63
CA ASP A 133 -4.51 18.95 8.26
C ASP A 133 -5.28 19.95 7.39
N ALA A 134 -5.08 19.91 6.07
CA ALA A 134 -5.83 20.74 5.12
C ALA A 134 -7.32 20.33 4.99
N HIS A 135 -7.68 19.13 5.47
CA HIS A 135 -9.00 18.53 5.32
C HIS A 135 -9.65 18.09 6.65
N GLN A 136 -9.27 18.69 7.79
CA GLN A 136 -9.75 18.28 9.12
C GLN A 136 -11.29 18.26 9.25
N ASP A 137 -11.99 19.13 8.52
CA ASP A 137 -13.45 19.21 8.54
C ASP A 137 -14.15 18.09 7.73
N HIS A 138 -13.40 17.29 6.97
CA HIS A 138 -13.94 16.21 6.14
C HIS A 138 -13.92 14.89 6.90
N GLN A 139 -14.99 14.62 7.66
CA GLN A 139 -15.21 13.32 8.29
C GLN A 139 -16.26 12.51 7.53
N PRO A 140 -15.90 11.35 6.97
CA PRO A 140 -16.88 10.51 6.29
C PRO A 140 -17.77 9.78 7.31
N ASP A 141 -19.08 9.92 7.19
CA ASP A 141 -20.07 9.16 8.00
C ASP A 141 -20.16 7.68 7.58
N ARG A 142 -19.69 7.38 6.37
CA ARG A 142 -19.73 6.05 5.77
C ARG A 142 -18.36 5.64 5.23
N PRO A 143 -18.03 4.34 5.25
CA PRO A 143 -16.78 3.82 4.70
C PRO A 143 -16.85 3.74 3.17
N GLU A 144 -16.99 4.88 2.50
CA GLU A 144 -17.11 5.01 1.05
C GLU A 144 -15.95 5.84 0.47
N PRO A 145 -15.63 5.72 -0.83
CA PRO A 145 -14.59 6.54 -1.46
C PRO A 145 -14.96 8.03 -1.43
N GLY A 146 -14.04 8.84 -0.95
CA GLY A 146 -14.13 10.30 -0.99
C GLY A 146 -12.83 10.95 -1.46
N LEU A 147 -12.87 12.28 -1.64
CA LEU A 147 -11.72 13.08 -2.08
C LEU A 147 -10.47 12.79 -1.24
N VAL A 148 -10.60 12.87 0.09
CA VAL A 148 -9.47 12.71 1.01
C VAL A 148 -8.90 11.30 0.95
N SER A 149 -9.74 10.26 0.99
CA SER A 149 -9.28 8.87 0.91
C SER A 149 -8.61 8.55 -0.44
N GLU A 150 -9.12 9.08 -1.55
CA GLU A 150 -8.54 8.87 -2.88
C GLU A 150 -7.20 9.60 -3.02
N LEU A 151 -7.11 10.85 -2.53
CA LEU A 151 -5.88 11.63 -2.55
C LEU A 151 -4.79 10.97 -1.71
N LEU A 152 -5.09 10.59 -0.46
CA LEU A 152 -4.15 9.91 0.42
C LEU A 152 -3.71 8.57 -0.17
N ALA A 153 -4.65 7.76 -0.68
CA ALA A 153 -4.32 6.49 -1.32
C ALA A 153 -3.46 6.67 -2.60
N HIS A 154 -3.69 7.73 -3.37
CA HIS A 154 -2.85 8.05 -4.52
C HIS A 154 -1.42 8.39 -4.08
N ILE A 155 -1.25 9.34 -3.15
CA ILE A 155 0.05 9.76 -2.63
C ILE A 155 0.84 8.56 -2.08
N CYS A 156 0.18 7.70 -1.31
CA CYS A 156 0.78 6.54 -0.68
C CYS A 156 1.33 5.49 -1.66
N ARG A 157 0.82 5.43 -2.90
CA ARG A 157 1.38 4.55 -3.93
C ARG A 157 2.78 5.00 -4.38
N HIS A 158 3.08 6.28 -4.26
CA HIS A 158 4.38 6.86 -4.63
C HIS A 158 5.43 6.72 -3.52
N ARG A 159 5.25 5.79 -2.58
CA ARG A 159 6.19 5.56 -1.48
C ARG A 159 7.64 5.41 -1.98
N PRO A 160 8.61 6.08 -1.34
CA PRO A 160 10.02 5.80 -1.55
C PRO A 160 10.35 4.36 -1.15
N VAL A 161 11.18 3.68 -1.94
CA VAL A 161 11.72 2.36 -1.63
C VAL A 161 13.22 2.35 -1.90
N GLY A 162 13.99 1.70 -1.03
CA GLY A 162 15.40 1.48 -1.24
C GLY A 162 15.65 0.37 -2.27
N VAL A 163 16.54 0.63 -3.23
CA VAL A 163 16.97 -0.34 -4.23
C VAL A 163 18.46 -0.51 -4.07
N MET A 164 18.92 -1.74 -3.85
CA MET A 164 20.34 -2.06 -3.77
C MET A 164 20.83 -2.69 -5.07
N CYS A 165 22.14 -2.69 -5.29
CA CYS A 165 22.71 -3.35 -6.47
C CYS A 165 22.55 -4.89 -6.39
N THR A 166 22.61 -5.55 -7.54
CA THR A 166 22.45 -7.01 -7.65
C THR A 166 23.43 -7.77 -6.76
N ARG A 167 24.68 -7.30 -6.63
CA ARG A 167 25.68 -7.93 -5.74
C ARG A 167 25.25 -7.89 -4.26
N CYS A 168 24.64 -6.80 -3.80
CA CYS A 168 24.11 -6.75 -2.43
C CYS A 168 22.93 -7.69 -2.24
N TRP A 169 22.12 -7.88 -3.27
CA TRP A 169 20.99 -8.81 -3.24
C TRP A 169 21.45 -10.27 -3.17
N ASP A 170 22.45 -10.65 -3.97
CA ASP A 170 22.93 -12.02 -4.07
C ASP A 170 23.86 -12.41 -2.90
N ASP A 171 24.86 -11.57 -2.61
CA ASP A 171 25.97 -11.91 -1.72
C ASP A 171 25.87 -11.22 -0.34
N GLY A 172 24.98 -10.24 -0.20
CA GLY A 172 24.89 -9.38 0.97
C GLY A 172 25.86 -8.19 0.94
N LEU A 173 25.53 -7.17 1.74
CA LEU A 173 26.21 -5.87 1.72
C LEU A 173 27.74 -5.93 1.94
N GLN A 174 28.17 -6.69 2.95
CA GLN A 174 29.57 -6.73 3.37
C GLN A 174 30.45 -7.51 2.40
N GLU A 175 29.90 -8.52 1.72
CA GLU A 175 30.60 -9.26 0.69
C GLU A 175 30.73 -8.41 -0.59
N ALA A 176 29.65 -7.72 -0.98
CA ALA A 176 29.63 -6.88 -2.18
C ALA A 176 30.52 -5.63 -2.10
N HIS A 177 30.61 -5.00 -0.92
CA HIS A 177 31.25 -3.69 -0.75
C HIS A 177 32.27 -3.63 0.40
N GLY A 178 32.59 -4.76 1.03
CA GLY A 178 33.59 -4.87 2.08
C GLY A 178 33.02 -4.71 3.50
N PRO A 179 33.80 -5.09 4.53
CA PRO A 179 33.33 -5.26 5.91
C PRO A 179 32.91 -3.97 6.61
N GLN A 180 33.31 -2.81 6.08
CA GLN A 180 32.96 -1.50 6.64
C GLN A 180 31.70 -0.89 6.00
N ALA A 181 31.15 -1.51 4.95
CA ALA A 181 29.96 -1.02 4.27
C ALA A 181 28.75 -1.07 5.21
N GLN A 182 28.15 0.10 5.47
CA GLN A 182 26.92 0.24 6.28
C GLN A 182 25.68 0.38 5.41
N VAL A 183 25.85 0.86 4.17
CA VAL A 183 24.81 1.06 3.16
C VAL A 183 25.41 0.73 1.80
N CYS A 184 24.62 0.20 0.86
CA CYS A 184 25.07 -0.05 -0.50
C CYS A 184 25.40 1.31 -1.18
N PRO A 185 26.65 1.54 -1.63
CA PRO A 185 27.04 2.80 -2.27
C PRO A 185 26.42 2.97 -3.67
N GLU A 186 25.94 1.88 -4.26
CA GLU A 186 25.24 1.87 -5.55
C GLU A 186 23.71 1.92 -5.39
N ALA A 187 23.22 2.12 -4.16
CA ALA A 187 21.79 2.15 -3.91
C ALA A 187 21.11 3.37 -4.53
N VAL A 188 19.86 3.18 -4.92
CA VAL A 188 18.97 4.23 -5.41
C VAL A 188 17.70 4.21 -4.58
N VAL A 189 17.19 5.39 -4.23
CA VAL A 189 15.84 5.52 -3.67
C VAL A 189 14.87 5.73 -4.82
N ALA A 190 14.01 4.73 -5.09
CA ALA A 190 13.06 4.75 -6.18
C ALA A 190 11.65 5.11 -5.70
N CYS A 191 10.84 5.67 -6.59
CA CYS A 191 9.39 5.78 -6.39
C CYS A 191 8.73 4.49 -6.85
N TRP A 192 8.07 3.78 -5.93
CA TRP A 192 7.42 2.49 -6.21
C TRP A 192 6.40 2.55 -7.35
N ALA A 193 5.56 3.58 -7.40
CA ALA A 193 4.52 3.71 -8.42
C ALA A 193 5.02 4.19 -9.79
N CYS A 194 6.18 4.84 -9.85
CA CYS A 194 6.70 5.41 -11.10
C CYS A 194 7.78 4.53 -11.75
N THR A 195 8.36 3.62 -10.98
CA THR A 195 9.39 2.68 -11.44
C THR A 195 8.75 1.45 -12.05
N PHE A 196 9.41 0.85 -13.04
CA PHE A 196 8.98 -0.43 -13.60
C PHE A 196 9.08 -1.55 -12.56
N ILE A 197 7.93 -2.12 -12.20
CA ILE A 197 7.83 -3.29 -11.32
C ILE A 197 7.52 -4.51 -12.18
N ALA A 198 8.32 -5.56 -12.01
CA ALA A 198 8.16 -6.81 -12.70
C ALA A 198 6.81 -7.45 -12.36
N GLY A 199 6.09 -7.86 -13.40
CA GLY A 199 4.79 -8.52 -13.26
C GLY A 199 4.92 -10.03 -13.10
N SER A 200 3.79 -10.72 -13.14
CA SER A 200 3.73 -12.19 -12.97
C SER A 200 4.51 -13.01 -14.01
N TRP A 201 4.98 -12.38 -15.09
CA TRP A 201 5.84 -13.02 -16.09
C TRP A 201 7.26 -13.28 -15.56
N ALA A 202 7.70 -12.55 -14.53
CA ALA A 202 9.07 -12.57 -14.02
C ALA A 202 9.32 -13.63 -12.96
N GLY A 203 8.35 -14.51 -12.68
CA GLY A 203 8.51 -15.63 -11.75
C GLY A 203 8.87 -15.17 -10.34
N GLU A 204 10.03 -15.58 -9.84
CA GLU A 204 10.52 -15.20 -8.51
C GLU A 204 10.82 -13.70 -8.35
N PHE A 205 10.94 -13.00 -9.47
CA PHE A 205 11.12 -11.55 -9.51
C PHE A 205 9.79 -10.79 -9.62
N GLU A 206 8.61 -11.44 -9.57
CA GLU A 206 7.32 -10.73 -9.50
C GLU A 206 7.30 -9.76 -8.31
N ASP A 207 6.75 -8.56 -8.51
CA ASP A 207 6.72 -7.47 -7.52
C ASP A 207 8.12 -6.97 -7.11
N THR A 208 9.16 -7.18 -7.92
CA THR A 208 10.49 -6.57 -7.74
C THR A 208 10.77 -5.49 -8.79
N ILE A 209 11.83 -4.70 -8.59
CA ILE A 209 12.26 -3.72 -9.59
C ILE A 209 13.00 -4.48 -10.68
N GLY A 210 12.31 -4.70 -11.81
CA GLY A 210 12.72 -5.65 -12.84
C GLY A 210 13.77 -5.15 -13.83
N SER A 211 14.07 -3.85 -13.87
CA SER A 211 15.14 -3.28 -14.70
C SER A 211 15.59 -1.93 -14.16
N CYS A 212 16.90 -1.68 -14.18
CA CYS A 212 17.48 -0.40 -13.83
C CYS A 212 17.22 0.70 -14.87
N GLU A 213 16.85 0.33 -16.10
CA GLU A 213 16.61 1.26 -17.22
C GLU A 213 15.36 2.13 -17.01
N CYS A 214 14.43 1.67 -16.17
CA CYS A 214 13.13 2.31 -15.93
C CYS A 214 12.94 2.65 -14.44
N ILE A 215 13.99 3.13 -13.77
CA ILE A 215 13.93 3.62 -12.39
C ILE A 215 13.60 5.12 -12.37
N VAL A 216 12.56 5.47 -11.63
CA VAL A 216 12.24 6.88 -11.30
C VAL A 216 12.65 7.12 -9.86
N THR A 217 13.61 8.02 -9.65
CA THR A 217 14.08 8.37 -8.30
C THR A 217 12.99 9.04 -7.47
N SER A 218 13.04 8.82 -6.16
CA SER A 218 12.18 9.50 -5.19
C SER A 218 12.94 10.68 -4.56
N PRO A 219 12.28 11.82 -4.27
CA PRO A 219 10.86 12.10 -4.51
C PRO A 219 10.53 12.30 -6.00
N CYS A 220 9.50 11.61 -6.47
CA CYS A 220 9.00 11.77 -7.84
C CYS A 220 8.18 13.07 -7.98
N SER A 221 7.81 13.42 -9.21
CA SER A 221 7.03 14.64 -9.51
C SER A 221 5.72 14.75 -8.74
N VAL A 222 5.05 13.64 -8.43
CA VAL A 222 3.82 13.63 -7.62
C VAL A 222 4.11 14.07 -6.19
N LEU A 223 5.10 13.46 -5.52
CA LEU A 223 5.45 13.85 -4.16
C LEU A 223 5.97 15.29 -4.10
N THR A 224 6.74 15.71 -5.10
CA THR A 224 7.23 17.09 -5.22
C THR A 224 6.10 18.10 -5.41
N ALA A 225 5.07 17.77 -6.20
CA ALA A 225 3.91 18.64 -6.39
C ALA A 225 3.10 18.79 -5.10
N VAL A 226 2.88 17.70 -4.36
CA VAL A 226 2.18 17.75 -3.06
C VAL A 226 3.00 18.52 -2.03
N ALA A 227 4.31 18.29 -1.97
CA ALA A 227 5.19 19.02 -1.07
C ALA A 227 5.15 20.53 -1.35
N ALA A 228 5.24 20.92 -2.62
CA ALA A 228 5.13 22.32 -3.02
C ALA A 228 3.77 22.92 -2.65
N HIS A 229 2.66 22.20 -2.87
CA HIS A 229 1.32 22.65 -2.50
C HIS A 229 1.18 22.93 -1.00
N HIS A 230 1.80 22.10 -0.16
CA HIS A 230 1.77 22.24 1.30
C HIS A 230 2.98 23.00 1.88
N ALA A 231 3.80 23.64 1.04
CA ALA A 231 5.02 24.36 1.43
C ALA A 231 6.01 23.52 2.28
N ILE A 232 6.09 22.22 2.01
CA ILE A 232 7.07 21.30 2.62
C ILE A 232 8.36 21.32 1.80
N GLY A 233 9.47 21.63 2.46
CA GLY A 233 10.80 21.61 1.84
C GLY A 233 11.23 20.18 1.52
N ILE A 234 11.72 19.96 0.29
CA ILE A 234 12.34 18.71 -0.13
C ILE A 234 13.86 18.92 -0.15
N THR A 235 14.60 18.08 0.55
CA THR A 235 16.05 18.00 0.36
C THR A 235 16.33 17.29 -0.97
N ALA A 236 16.93 18.02 -1.90
CA ALA A 236 17.45 17.42 -3.13
C ALA A 236 18.68 16.59 -2.76
N GLY A 237 18.55 15.27 -2.83
CA GLY A 237 19.69 14.36 -2.79
C GLY A 237 20.65 14.72 -3.92
N SER A 238 21.94 14.80 -3.61
CA SER A 238 22.99 14.94 -4.62
C SER A 238 23.08 13.64 -5.40
N GLY A 239 22.21 13.47 -6.39
CA GLY A 239 22.20 12.31 -7.27
C GLY A 239 23.47 12.29 -8.12
N THR A 240 24.50 11.58 -7.66
CA THR A 240 25.47 11.00 -8.59
C THR A 240 24.73 9.93 -9.38
N ALA A 241 24.58 10.15 -10.69
CA ALA A 241 24.09 9.13 -11.60
C ALA A 241 24.88 7.83 -11.38
N PRO A 242 24.22 6.65 -11.42
CA PRO A 242 24.96 5.40 -11.39
C PRO A 242 25.95 5.40 -12.54
N ALA A 243 27.21 5.11 -12.23
CA ALA A 243 28.21 4.88 -13.26
C ALA A 243 27.67 3.79 -14.18
N SER A 244 27.68 4.03 -15.49
CA SER A 244 27.35 3.07 -16.52
C SER A 244 28.30 1.87 -16.41
N GLY A 245 27.94 0.91 -15.56
CA GLY A 245 28.61 -0.37 -15.43
C GLY A 245 28.17 -1.24 -16.60
N SER A 246 29.08 -1.45 -17.54
CA SER A 246 28.99 -2.53 -18.52
C SER A 246 29.00 -3.86 -17.77
N GLY A 247 27.83 -4.43 -17.52
CA GLY A 247 27.66 -5.78 -16.97
C GLY A 247 26.86 -6.61 -17.97
N ASP A 248 27.49 -7.66 -18.49
CA ASP A 248 26.91 -8.58 -19.47
C ASP A 248 25.58 -9.15 -18.99
N VAL A 249 24.58 -9.10 -19.89
CA VAL A 249 23.26 -9.68 -19.71
C VAL A 249 23.40 -11.20 -19.85
N HIS A 250 23.16 -11.94 -18.77
CA HIS A 250 22.85 -13.36 -18.89
C HIS A 250 21.33 -13.53 -18.99
N GLU A 251 20.88 -13.86 -20.21
CA GLU A 251 19.54 -14.38 -20.47
C GLU A 251 19.39 -15.79 -19.88
N HIS A 252 18.40 -15.97 -19.01
CA HIS A 252 17.81 -17.27 -18.69
C HIS A 252 16.29 -17.18 -18.75
#